data_AF-A0A8H2ZJC8-F1
#
_entry.id   AF-A0A8H2ZJC8-F1
#
_cell.length_a   1.000
_cell.length_b   1.000
_cell.length_c   1.000
_cell.angle_alpha   90.00
_cell.angle_beta   90.00
_cell.angle_gamma   90.00
#
_symmetry.space_group_name_H-M   'P 1'
#
loop_
_entity.id
_entity.type
_entity.pdbx_description
1 polymer ?
#
loop_
_entity_poly.entity_id
_entity_poly.type
_entity_poly.pdbx_seq_one_letter_code
_entity_poly.pdbx_strand_id
1 'polypeptide(L)'
;MDGPSLPYCKNLYDYLTRWEDGSSFKLEFSPDQPGFEDQLFFLNKDTQNQTIELVCFKSTYLKVFTESHKYFNQYLGDTNEQSIDWNVYYMTIGYLLTTPENKMLLNLHEDCVLKLLSHSTDKKDFLTRELLMIQSLLTSTRNSLNKSSSLWYWYRKLYILIKQHTSILEETLSKLWISTFKNSAELHKCNYYCWNTARWFFDIVPSLKVKTDIFEMTKDFCFKHVSDCSSWDTLGYITSQHLENNMFNFTNYEFLLRRYKLDGNVKVYTDTINLSTPIALDLGVESIVRDLILYVDSLSVKDWTVFLCLSRIMNSSKIVLADHIRRYWLDQISKFEDQQGIISFKNMNPIIPLSKRDDLTISNLFLHYGWKKRFLETI
;
A
#
# COMPACT_ATOMS: atom_id res chain seq x y z
N MET A 1 29.35 24.26 -20.26
CA MET A 1 28.91 23.23 -21.23
C MET A 1 27.65 22.65 -20.66
N ASP A 2 26.51 23.13 -21.11
CA ASP A 2 25.21 22.64 -20.64
C ASP A 2 25.06 21.20 -21.13
N GLY A 3 25.09 20.25 -20.20
CA GLY A 3 24.87 18.83 -20.50
C GLY A 3 23.52 18.61 -21.19
N PRO A 4 23.31 17.43 -21.81
CA PRO A 4 22.04 17.15 -22.47
C PRO A 4 20.88 17.36 -21.50
N SER A 5 20.02 18.33 -21.79
CA SER A 5 18.83 18.56 -20.98
C SER A 5 17.91 17.36 -21.13
N LEU A 6 17.32 16.92 -20.02
CA LEU A 6 16.30 15.87 -19.98
C LEU A 6 14.91 16.51 -19.78
N PRO A 7 14.40 17.28 -20.75
CA PRO A 7 13.17 18.05 -20.55
C PRO A 7 11.97 17.17 -20.20
N TYR A 8 11.84 15.96 -20.75
CA TYR A 8 10.67 15.12 -20.48
C TYR A 8 10.73 14.50 -19.07
N CYS A 9 11.89 13.98 -18.66
CA CYS A 9 12.09 13.41 -17.33
C CYS A 9 12.05 14.49 -16.23
N LYS A 10 12.59 15.68 -16.50
CA LYS A 10 12.50 16.81 -15.58
C LYS A 10 11.05 17.28 -15.43
N ASN A 11 10.33 17.46 -16.54
CA ASN A 11 8.91 17.84 -16.47
C ASN A 11 8.10 16.78 -15.71
N LEU A 12 8.37 15.48 -15.92
CA LEU A 12 7.76 14.42 -15.14
C LEU A 12 7.98 14.62 -13.64
N TYR A 13 9.23 14.83 -13.21
CA TYR A 13 9.54 15.12 -11.80
C TYR A 13 8.76 16.33 -11.28
N ASP A 14 8.74 17.43 -12.04
CA ASP A 14 8.05 18.64 -11.64
C ASP A 14 6.54 18.40 -11.46
N TYR A 15 5.90 17.58 -12.30
CA TYR A 15 4.48 17.25 -12.14
C TYR A 15 4.22 16.26 -10.99
N LEU A 16 5.05 15.24 -10.82
CA LEU A 16 4.90 14.23 -9.74
C LEU A 16 5.14 14.82 -8.35
N THR A 17 5.82 15.97 -8.25
CA THR A 17 6.13 16.63 -6.97
C THR A 17 5.28 17.87 -6.71
N ARG A 18 4.37 18.24 -7.63
CA ARG A 18 3.59 19.48 -7.58
C ARG A 18 2.16 19.25 -7.11
N TRP A 19 2.03 18.76 -5.89
CA TRP A 19 0.74 18.69 -5.20
C TRP A 19 0.91 18.91 -3.70
N GLU A 20 -0.17 19.37 -3.06
CA GLU A 20 -0.16 19.81 -1.66
C GLU A 20 -0.48 18.66 -0.72
N ASP A 21 0.14 18.71 0.46
CA ASP A 21 -0.10 17.78 1.56
C ASP A 21 -1.60 17.71 1.89
N GLY A 22 -2.16 16.49 1.81
CA GLY A 22 -3.56 16.21 2.14
C GLY A 22 -4.49 16.02 0.94
N SER A 23 -4.05 16.33 -0.29
CA SER A 23 -4.82 16.00 -1.49
C SER A 23 -4.70 14.51 -1.84
N SER A 24 -5.76 13.91 -2.39
CA SER A 24 -5.67 12.58 -2.99
C SER A 24 -5.08 12.71 -4.40
N PHE A 25 -3.90 12.11 -4.62
CA PHE A 25 -3.22 12.15 -5.92
C PHE A 25 -3.43 10.85 -6.69
N LYS A 26 -3.70 10.96 -7.99
CA LYS A 26 -3.84 9.83 -8.92
C LYS A 26 -3.04 10.07 -10.20
N LEU A 27 -2.15 9.14 -10.54
CA LEU A 27 -1.45 9.14 -11.84
C LEU A 27 -2.18 8.24 -12.84
N GLU A 28 -2.83 8.84 -13.83
CA GLU A 28 -3.56 8.15 -14.89
C GLU A 28 -2.77 8.08 -16.20
N PHE A 29 -2.96 7.00 -16.96
CA PHE A 29 -2.41 6.84 -18.31
C PHE A 29 -3.55 6.74 -19.31
N SER A 30 -3.51 7.58 -20.35
CA SER A 30 -4.58 7.69 -21.34
C SER A 30 -4.02 7.72 -22.77
N PRO A 31 -4.77 7.25 -23.79
CA PRO A 31 -4.44 7.52 -25.19
C PRO A 31 -4.37 9.04 -25.44
N ASP A 32 -3.55 9.43 -26.42
CA ASP A 32 -3.48 10.83 -26.85
C ASP A 32 -4.87 11.34 -27.27
N GLN A 33 -5.24 12.54 -26.82
CA GLN A 33 -6.56 13.13 -27.05
C GLN A 33 -6.45 14.39 -27.94
N PRO A 34 -7.40 14.63 -28.86
CA PRO A 34 -7.45 15.87 -29.63
C PRO A 34 -7.56 17.10 -28.70
N GLY A 35 -6.80 18.15 -28.99
CA GLY A 35 -6.74 19.39 -28.18
C GLY A 35 -5.70 19.39 -27.05
N PHE A 36 -4.93 18.31 -26.91
CA PHE A 36 -3.85 18.17 -25.92
C PHE A 36 -2.48 17.90 -26.56
N GLU A 37 -2.34 18.12 -27.87
CA GLU A 37 -1.16 17.72 -28.66
C GLU A 37 0.15 18.36 -28.16
N ASP A 38 0.06 19.58 -27.64
CA ASP A 38 1.20 20.34 -27.10
C ASP A 38 1.41 20.14 -25.58
N GLN A 39 0.50 19.42 -24.90
CA GLN A 39 0.58 19.19 -23.46
C GLN A 39 1.26 17.86 -23.15
N LEU A 40 2.40 17.91 -22.45
CA LEU A 40 3.08 16.69 -22.01
C LEU A 40 2.25 15.96 -20.93
N PHE A 41 1.76 16.71 -19.95
CA PHE A 41 0.90 16.18 -18.90
C PHE A 41 -0.32 17.09 -18.75
N PHE A 42 -1.46 16.48 -18.47
CA PHE A 42 -2.67 17.22 -18.12
C PHE A 42 -2.94 17.06 -16.62
N LEU A 43 -3.14 18.17 -15.93
CA LEU A 43 -3.38 18.20 -14.49
C LEU A 43 -4.81 18.66 -14.23
N ASN A 44 -5.64 17.75 -13.75
CA ASN A 44 -6.99 18.05 -13.28
C ASN A 44 -6.98 18.21 -11.77
N LYS A 45 -7.51 19.32 -11.26
CA LYS A 45 -7.63 19.61 -9.83
C LYS A 45 -9.09 19.79 -9.45
N ASP A 46 -9.61 18.86 -8.68
CA ASP A 46 -10.92 19.00 -8.06
C ASP A 46 -10.76 19.60 -6.66
N THR A 47 -11.03 20.90 -6.56
CA THR A 47 -10.92 21.63 -5.30
C THR A 47 -12.01 21.24 -4.30
N GLN A 48 -13.14 20.69 -4.75
CA GLN A 48 -14.24 20.30 -3.84
C GLN A 48 -13.91 19.00 -3.12
N ASN A 49 -13.36 18.02 -3.85
CA ASN A 49 -13.02 16.72 -3.31
C ASN A 49 -11.53 16.61 -2.88
N GLN A 50 -10.76 17.69 -3.03
CA GLN A 50 -9.32 17.72 -2.77
C GLN A 50 -8.58 16.60 -3.52
N THR A 51 -8.93 16.37 -4.78
CA THR A 51 -8.30 15.36 -5.63
C THR A 51 -7.49 16.01 -6.73
N ILE A 52 -6.34 15.41 -7.03
CA ILE A 52 -5.42 15.82 -8.08
C ILE A 52 -5.19 14.62 -8.97
N GLU A 53 -5.53 14.77 -10.24
CA GLU A 53 -5.34 13.74 -11.25
C GLU A 53 -4.34 14.24 -12.29
N LEU A 54 -3.23 13.53 -12.40
CA LEU A 54 -2.21 13.77 -13.41
C LEU A 54 -2.38 12.73 -14.52
N VAL A 55 -2.73 13.19 -15.72
CA VAL A 55 -2.87 12.34 -16.90
C VAL A 55 -1.57 12.38 -17.70
N CYS A 56 -0.95 11.20 -17.86
CA CYS A 56 0.19 10.95 -18.72
C CYS A 56 -0.27 10.31 -20.02
N PHE A 57 -0.20 11.06 -21.12
CA PHE A 57 -0.59 10.55 -22.44
C PHE A 57 0.43 9.54 -22.98
N LYS A 58 -0.03 8.66 -23.88
CA LYS A 58 0.81 7.62 -24.48
C LYS A 58 2.04 8.18 -25.19
N SER A 59 1.90 9.29 -25.93
CA SER A 59 3.03 9.95 -26.58
C SER A 59 4.04 10.49 -25.57
N THR A 60 3.59 11.09 -24.47
CA THR A 60 4.45 11.58 -23.39
C THR A 60 5.18 10.44 -22.69
N TYR A 61 4.47 9.36 -22.36
CA TYR A 61 5.08 8.18 -21.77
C TYR A 61 6.20 7.63 -22.65
N LEU A 62 5.99 7.58 -23.97
CA LEU A 62 7.02 7.16 -24.92
C LEU A 62 8.19 8.14 -24.99
N LYS A 63 7.93 9.46 -24.97
CA LYS A 63 8.98 10.50 -24.94
C LYS A 63 9.86 10.35 -23.70
N VAL A 64 9.27 10.17 -22.52
CA VAL A 64 9.99 9.90 -21.26
C VAL A 64 10.82 8.62 -21.41
N PHE A 65 10.20 7.51 -21.84
CA PHE A 65 10.88 6.23 -22.04
C PHE A 65 12.11 6.38 -22.95
N THR A 66 11.94 6.97 -24.13
CA THR A 66 13.02 7.14 -25.11
C THR A 66 14.13 8.04 -24.58
N GLU A 67 13.78 9.14 -23.92
CA GLU A 67 14.76 10.07 -23.34
C GLU A 67 15.59 9.39 -22.25
N SER A 68 14.96 8.69 -21.30
CA SER A 68 15.66 7.97 -20.23
C SER A 68 16.62 6.91 -20.78
N HIS A 69 16.17 6.12 -21.77
CA HIS A 69 16.99 5.07 -22.37
C HIS A 69 18.17 5.63 -23.17
N LYS A 70 17.93 6.69 -23.93
CA LYS A 70 19.01 7.35 -24.70
C LYS A 70 20.09 7.88 -23.76
N TYR A 71 19.70 8.57 -22.69
CA TYR A 71 20.64 9.11 -21.73
C TYR A 71 21.37 8.00 -20.96
N PHE A 72 20.67 6.96 -20.53
CA PHE A 72 21.30 5.86 -19.81
C PHE A 72 22.31 5.08 -20.67
N ASN A 73 22.03 4.87 -21.96
CA ASN A 73 23.00 4.25 -22.85
C ASN A 73 24.26 5.11 -23.05
N GLN A 74 24.10 6.44 -23.10
CA GLN A 74 25.24 7.38 -23.12
C GLN A 74 26.02 7.30 -21.79
N TYR A 75 25.29 7.30 -20.68
CA TYR A 75 25.83 7.07 -19.34
C TYR A 75 26.43 5.67 -19.14
N LEU A 76 26.18 4.66 -19.97
CA LEU A 76 26.94 3.41 -19.89
C LEU A 76 28.17 3.40 -20.80
N GLY A 77 28.15 4.20 -21.87
CA GLY A 77 29.20 4.26 -22.87
C GLY A 77 30.38 5.17 -22.51
N ASP A 78 30.19 6.14 -21.61
CA ASP A 78 31.25 7.06 -21.20
C ASP A 78 32.24 6.39 -20.23
N THR A 79 33.49 6.23 -20.64
CA THR A 79 34.55 5.53 -19.88
C THR A 79 35.18 6.37 -18.76
N ASN A 80 34.80 7.64 -18.63
CA ASN A 80 35.28 8.52 -17.56
C ASN A 80 34.47 8.31 -16.28
N GLU A 81 35.04 8.68 -15.13
CA GLU A 81 34.35 8.61 -13.84
C GLU A 81 33.09 9.50 -13.87
N GLN A 82 31.92 8.87 -13.98
CA GLN A 82 30.68 9.59 -14.18
C GLN A 82 30.19 10.21 -12.89
N SER A 83 30.08 11.54 -12.89
CA SER A 83 29.51 12.27 -11.78
C SER A 83 27.99 12.08 -11.76
N ILE A 84 27.48 11.43 -10.71
CA ILE A 84 26.06 11.50 -10.35
C ILE A 84 25.66 12.98 -10.19
N ASP A 85 24.67 13.42 -10.96
CA ASP A 85 24.11 14.76 -10.98
C ASP A 85 22.57 14.72 -11.10
N TRP A 86 21.93 15.89 -11.25
CA TRP A 86 20.48 15.99 -11.42
C TRP A 86 19.96 15.33 -12.70
N ASN A 87 20.74 15.27 -13.77
CA ASN A 87 20.30 14.61 -15.01
C ASN A 87 20.27 13.09 -14.82
N VAL A 88 21.27 12.51 -14.17
CA VAL A 88 21.24 11.08 -13.80
C VAL A 88 20.01 10.80 -12.94
N TYR A 89 19.72 11.65 -11.94
CA TYR A 89 18.53 11.51 -11.11
C TYR A 89 17.22 11.59 -11.93
N TYR A 90 17.03 12.60 -12.78
CA TYR A 90 15.82 12.71 -13.62
C TYR A 90 15.67 11.50 -14.55
N MET A 91 16.76 11.04 -15.16
CA MET A 91 16.75 9.82 -15.97
C MET A 91 16.25 8.62 -15.17
N THR A 92 16.71 8.43 -13.92
CA THR A 92 16.24 7.33 -13.09
C THR A 92 14.73 7.43 -12.79
N ILE A 93 14.17 8.63 -12.62
CA ILE A 93 12.72 8.81 -12.44
C ILE A 93 11.93 8.36 -13.68
N GLY A 94 12.40 8.71 -14.89
CA GLY A 94 11.77 8.22 -16.11
C GLY A 94 11.83 6.69 -16.24
N TYR A 95 12.88 6.08 -15.70
CA TYR A 95 12.95 4.63 -15.55
C TYR A 95 12.05 4.05 -14.46
N LEU A 96 11.86 4.72 -13.32
CA LEU A 96 10.89 4.30 -12.31
C LEU A 96 9.46 4.31 -12.88
N LEU A 97 9.12 5.29 -13.71
CA LEU A 97 7.83 5.36 -14.41
C LEU A 97 7.65 4.20 -15.40
N THR A 98 8.72 3.75 -16.06
CA THR A 98 8.63 2.84 -17.20
C THR A 98 8.97 1.40 -16.88
N THR A 99 9.97 1.16 -16.04
CA THR A 99 10.47 -0.15 -15.61
C THR A 99 10.83 -0.13 -14.11
N PRO A 100 9.85 -0.06 -13.21
CA PRO A 100 10.07 0.11 -11.77
C PRO A 100 10.76 -1.08 -11.09
N GLU A 101 10.89 -2.23 -11.75
CA GLU A 101 11.52 -3.45 -11.21
C GLU A 101 12.99 -3.62 -11.62
N ASN A 102 13.58 -2.66 -12.33
CA ASN A 102 15.00 -2.74 -12.71
C ASN A 102 15.91 -2.42 -11.51
N LYS A 103 16.48 -3.46 -10.90
CA LYS A 103 17.35 -3.36 -9.72
C LYS A 103 18.58 -2.48 -9.92
N MET A 104 19.20 -2.49 -11.09
CA MET A 104 20.37 -1.66 -11.37
C MET A 104 19.99 -0.18 -11.29
N LEU A 105 18.86 0.18 -11.90
CA LEU A 105 18.38 1.56 -11.91
C LEU A 105 17.82 2.01 -10.56
N LEU A 106 17.23 1.11 -9.78
CA LEU A 106 16.82 1.39 -8.40
C LEU A 106 18.03 1.67 -7.49
N ASN A 107 19.10 0.90 -7.62
CA ASN A 107 20.33 1.15 -6.89
C ASN A 107 20.95 2.48 -7.32
N LEU A 108 21.00 2.75 -8.63
CA LEU A 108 21.48 4.04 -9.14
C LEU A 108 20.61 5.21 -8.64
N HIS A 109 19.29 5.03 -8.59
CA HIS A 109 18.37 6.02 -8.04
C HIS A 109 18.64 6.28 -6.55
N GLU A 110 18.82 5.22 -5.76
CA GLU A 110 19.22 5.33 -4.35
C GLU A 110 20.54 6.10 -4.20
N ASP A 111 21.55 5.78 -5.00
CA ASP A 111 22.84 6.48 -4.99
C ASP A 111 22.68 7.97 -5.37
N CYS A 112 21.82 8.27 -6.35
CA CYS A 112 21.46 9.63 -6.73
C CYS A 112 20.82 10.39 -5.57
N VAL A 113 19.82 9.80 -4.92
CA VAL A 113 19.11 10.43 -3.79
C VAL A 113 20.07 10.69 -2.64
N LEU A 114 20.90 9.71 -2.26
CA LEU A 114 21.85 9.89 -1.15
C LEU A 114 22.90 10.96 -1.45
N LYS A 115 23.41 11.01 -2.69
CA LYS A 115 24.38 12.04 -3.10
C LYS A 115 23.72 13.42 -3.16
N LEU A 116 22.54 13.56 -3.75
CA LEU A 116 21.86 14.86 -3.81
C LEU A 116 21.45 15.33 -2.40
N LEU A 117 21.02 14.41 -1.54
CA LEU A 117 20.69 14.70 -0.14
C LEU A 117 21.89 15.21 0.66
N SER A 118 23.09 14.67 0.43
CA SER A 118 24.29 15.12 1.14
C SER A 118 24.72 16.55 0.77
N HIS A 119 24.40 16.99 -0.45
CA HIS A 119 24.68 18.34 -0.94
C HIS A 119 23.50 19.31 -0.77
N SER A 120 22.30 18.82 -0.42
CA SER A 120 21.12 19.68 -0.27
C SER A 120 21.22 20.57 0.96
N THR A 121 21.02 21.87 0.77
CA THR A 121 20.88 22.86 1.85
C THR A 121 19.56 22.68 2.59
N ASP A 122 18.49 22.29 1.88
CA ASP A 122 17.19 21.95 2.44
C ASP A 122 16.91 20.46 2.25
N LYS A 123 17.38 19.65 3.20
CA LYS A 123 17.16 18.20 3.21
C LYS A 123 15.68 17.83 3.37
N LYS A 124 14.90 18.70 4.04
CA LYS A 124 13.48 18.47 4.29
C LYS A 124 12.70 18.59 2.99
N ASP A 125 12.84 19.71 2.28
CA ASP A 125 12.16 19.91 0.99
C ASP A 125 12.53 18.82 -0.01
N PHE A 126 13.81 18.48 -0.12
CA PHE A 126 14.27 17.42 -1.01
C PHE A 126 13.61 16.06 -0.72
N LEU A 127 13.60 15.62 0.54
CA LEU A 127 12.99 14.35 0.93
C LEU A 127 11.46 14.36 0.82
N THR A 128 10.81 15.50 1.09
CA THR A 128 9.37 15.65 0.87
C THR A 128 9.04 15.52 -0.62
N ARG A 129 9.80 16.14 -1.52
CA ARG A 129 9.60 15.99 -2.97
C ARG A 129 9.81 14.55 -3.43
N GLU A 130 10.85 13.90 -2.93
CA GLU A 130 11.10 12.49 -3.22
C GLU A 130 9.94 11.59 -2.74
N LEU A 131 9.40 11.86 -1.56
CA LEU A 131 8.21 11.18 -1.04
C LEU A 131 6.99 11.37 -1.97
N LEU A 132 6.68 12.61 -2.34
CA LEU A 132 5.55 12.92 -3.23
C LEU A 132 5.71 12.26 -4.60
N MET A 133 6.94 12.22 -5.13
CA MET A 133 7.24 11.53 -6.39
C MET A 133 6.90 10.05 -6.32
N ILE A 134 7.36 9.35 -5.29
CA ILE A 134 7.10 7.92 -5.10
C ILE A 134 5.62 7.64 -4.81
N GLN A 135 4.98 8.48 -3.99
CA GLN A 135 3.53 8.38 -3.75
C GLN A 135 2.74 8.49 -5.04
N SER A 136 3.12 9.43 -5.91
CA SER A 136 2.48 9.62 -7.22
C SER A 136 2.59 8.40 -8.12
N LEU A 137 3.72 7.68 -8.08
CA LEU A 137 3.88 6.42 -8.80
C LEU A 137 3.06 5.29 -8.15
N LEU A 138 3.06 5.23 -6.82
CA LEU A 138 2.34 4.22 -6.04
C LEU A 138 0.81 4.41 -6.10
N THR A 139 0.30 5.60 -6.42
CA THR A 139 -1.14 5.86 -6.64
C THR A 139 -1.50 5.95 -8.12
N SER A 140 -0.79 5.21 -8.96
CA SER A 140 -1.08 5.13 -10.39
C SER A 140 -2.18 4.12 -10.73
N THR A 141 -2.96 4.39 -11.78
CA THR A 141 -3.89 3.42 -12.40
C THR A 141 -3.18 2.22 -13.03
N ARG A 142 -1.87 2.28 -13.26
CA ARG A 142 -1.09 1.14 -13.78
C ARG A 142 -0.65 0.20 -12.67
N ASN A 143 -1.07 -1.06 -12.80
CA ASN A 143 -0.66 -2.17 -11.92
C ASN A 143 0.87 -2.28 -11.78
N SER A 144 1.62 -2.09 -12.88
CA SER A 144 3.08 -2.22 -12.86
C SER A 144 3.78 -1.24 -11.94
N LEU A 145 3.18 -0.08 -11.67
CA LEU A 145 3.70 0.94 -10.76
C LEU A 145 3.11 0.76 -9.35
N ASN A 146 1.78 0.76 -9.25
CA ASN A 146 1.07 0.68 -7.97
C ASN A 146 1.36 -0.61 -7.20
N LYS A 147 1.59 -1.73 -7.89
CA LYS A 147 1.96 -3.03 -7.29
C LYS A 147 3.46 -3.33 -7.44
N SER A 148 4.30 -2.31 -7.66
CA SER A 148 5.74 -2.51 -7.75
C SER A 148 6.33 -2.82 -6.37
N SER A 149 6.91 -4.01 -6.24
CA SER A 149 7.54 -4.43 -4.98
C SER A 149 8.73 -3.51 -4.61
N SER A 150 9.46 -3.08 -5.63
CA SER A 150 10.62 -2.21 -5.52
C SER A 150 10.25 -0.79 -5.08
N LEU A 151 9.18 -0.20 -5.63
CA LEU A 151 8.72 1.13 -5.22
C LEU A 151 8.21 1.13 -3.77
N TRP A 152 7.44 0.11 -3.37
CA TRP A 152 7.02 -0.02 -1.96
C TRP A 152 8.19 -0.22 -1.00
N TYR A 153 9.24 -0.91 -1.43
CA TYR A 153 10.45 -1.05 -0.62
C TYR A 153 11.24 0.27 -0.52
N TRP A 154 11.36 1.02 -1.61
CA TRP A 154 11.93 2.36 -1.61
C TRP A 154 11.14 3.32 -0.73
N TYR A 155 9.81 3.23 -0.76
CA TYR A 155 8.91 3.95 0.13
C TYR A 155 9.29 3.69 1.61
N ARG A 156 9.52 2.45 2.03
CA ARG A 156 10.01 2.16 3.40
C ARG A 156 11.36 2.79 3.71
N LYS A 157 12.29 2.83 2.75
CA LYS A 157 13.60 3.48 2.91
C LYS A 157 13.46 4.99 3.10
N LEU A 158 12.56 5.63 2.36
CA LEU A 158 12.27 7.07 2.51
C LEU A 158 11.75 7.41 3.91
N TYR A 159 10.93 6.55 4.52
CA TYR A 159 10.51 6.74 5.91
C TYR A 159 11.73 6.86 6.86
N ILE A 160 12.73 6.00 6.69
CA ILE A 160 13.96 6.02 7.49
C ILE A 160 14.76 7.30 7.24
N LEU A 161 14.97 7.65 5.96
CA LEU A 161 15.73 8.85 5.59
C LEU A 161 15.07 10.13 6.12
N ILE A 162 13.74 10.25 6.01
CA ILE A 162 12.99 11.38 6.55
C ILE A 162 13.16 11.46 8.07
N LYS A 163 13.03 10.34 8.77
CA LYS A 163 13.20 10.29 10.23
C LYS A 163 14.63 10.65 10.68
N GLN A 164 15.64 10.29 9.90
CA GLN A 164 17.05 10.56 10.23
C GLN A 164 17.49 11.99 9.90
N HIS A 165 16.91 12.61 8.85
CA HIS A 165 17.39 13.89 8.31
C HIS A 165 16.43 15.07 8.51
N THR A 166 15.24 14.84 9.07
CA THR A 166 14.25 15.91 9.29
C THR A 166 13.68 15.84 10.71
N SER A 167 13.22 16.99 11.21
CA SER A 167 12.50 17.11 12.48
C SER A 167 10.98 17.11 12.29
N ILE A 168 10.48 16.49 11.22
CA ILE A 168 9.04 16.44 10.95
C ILE A 168 8.35 15.62 12.04
N LEU A 169 7.30 16.20 12.64
CA LEU A 169 6.46 15.50 13.61
C LEU A 169 5.83 14.26 12.96
N GLU A 170 5.96 13.11 13.63
CA GLU A 170 5.48 11.82 13.14
C GLU A 170 3.99 11.85 12.76
N GLU A 171 3.16 12.59 13.50
CA GLU A 171 1.73 12.77 13.21
C GLU A 171 1.45 13.55 11.92
N THR A 172 2.35 14.45 11.52
CA THR A 172 2.19 15.18 10.24
C THR A 172 2.56 14.26 9.09
N LEU A 173 3.67 13.54 9.26
CA LEU A 173 4.15 12.60 8.28
C LEU A 173 3.16 11.45 8.07
N SER A 174 2.60 10.88 9.14
CA SER A 174 1.69 9.73 9.09
C SER A 174 0.48 9.94 8.20
N LYS A 175 -0.07 11.16 8.13
CA LYS A 175 -1.20 11.48 7.24
C LYS A 175 -0.88 11.20 5.77
N LEU A 176 0.35 11.50 5.34
CA LEU A 176 0.83 11.23 3.98
C LEU A 176 1.00 9.72 3.73
N TRP A 177 1.49 8.96 4.71
CA TRP A 177 1.63 7.49 4.58
C TRP A 177 0.27 6.81 4.51
N ILE A 178 -0.63 7.14 5.44
CA ILE A 178 -1.95 6.54 5.54
C ILE A 178 -2.78 6.85 4.29
N SER A 179 -2.74 8.10 3.79
CA SER A 179 -3.44 8.48 2.57
C SER A 179 -2.94 7.70 1.36
N THR A 180 -1.64 7.43 1.27
CA THR A 180 -1.04 6.63 0.20
C THR A 180 -1.54 5.19 0.22
N PHE A 181 -1.63 4.56 1.40
CA PHE A 181 -2.17 3.21 1.50
C PHE A 181 -3.62 3.15 1.03
N LYS A 182 -4.44 4.09 1.49
CA LYS A 182 -5.85 4.18 1.09
C LYS A 182 -5.98 4.40 -0.42
N ASN A 183 -5.36 5.44 -0.96
CA ASN A 183 -5.46 5.78 -2.39
C ASN A 183 -4.96 4.65 -3.29
N SER A 184 -3.86 4.00 -2.91
CA SER A 184 -3.34 2.85 -3.64
C SER A 184 -4.30 1.66 -3.61
N ALA A 185 -4.88 1.34 -2.45
CA ALA A 185 -5.79 0.21 -2.29
C ALA A 185 -7.12 0.44 -3.01
N GLU A 186 -7.64 1.67 -3.03
CA GLU A 186 -8.86 2.03 -3.78
C GLU A 186 -8.70 1.85 -5.30
N LEU A 187 -7.51 2.12 -5.84
CA LEU A 187 -7.25 1.94 -7.28
C LEU A 187 -7.05 0.47 -7.66
N HIS A 188 -6.50 -0.34 -6.75
CA HIS A 188 -6.07 -1.69 -7.06
C HIS A 188 -6.45 -2.67 -5.97
N LYS A 189 -7.53 -3.41 -6.24
CA LYS A 189 -7.99 -4.51 -5.40
C LYS A 189 -6.86 -5.52 -5.11
N CYS A 190 -6.85 -6.01 -3.87
CA CYS A 190 -5.90 -6.98 -3.32
C CYS A 190 -4.44 -6.56 -3.54
N ASN A 191 -4.10 -5.29 -3.33
CA ASN A 191 -2.71 -4.83 -3.40
C ASN A 191 -1.91 -5.29 -2.16
N TYR A 192 -1.36 -6.50 -2.25
CA TYR A 192 -0.55 -7.08 -1.19
C TYR A 192 0.64 -6.21 -0.78
N TYR A 193 1.32 -5.52 -1.71
CA TYR A 193 2.51 -4.73 -1.37
C TYR A 193 2.18 -3.46 -0.57
N CYS A 194 1.06 -2.82 -0.91
CA CYS A 194 0.49 -1.70 -0.16
C CYS A 194 0.17 -2.13 1.28
N TRP A 195 -0.67 -3.16 1.41
CA TRP A 195 -1.10 -3.67 2.71
C TRP A 195 0.05 -4.24 3.54
N ASN A 196 1.03 -4.89 2.91
CA ASN A 196 2.23 -5.35 3.59
C ASN A 196 3.08 -4.19 4.11
N THR A 197 3.10 -3.06 3.41
CA THR A 197 3.80 -1.85 3.87
C THR A 197 3.02 -1.13 4.96
N ALA A 198 1.68 -1.14 4.92
CA ALA A 198 0.84 -0.65 6.01
C ALA A 198 1.09 -1.44 7.31
N ARG A 199 1.22 -2.78 7.24
CA ARG A 199 1.61 -3.61 8.41
C ARG A 199 3.00 -3.27 8.94
N TRP A 200 3.98 -3.15 8.04
CA TRP A 200 5.33 -2.76 8.41
C TRP A 200 5.34 -1.40 9.13
N PHE A 201 4.61 -0.42 8.59
CA PHE A 201 4.48 0.91 9.17
C PHE A 201 3.75 0.89 10.52
N PHE A 202 2.66 0.13 10.64
CA PHE A 202 1.93 -0.07 11.88
C PHE A 202 2.83 -0.62 12.99
N ASP A 203 3.67 -1.60 12.69
CA ASP A 203 4.53 -2.21 13.71
C ASP A 203 5.56 -1.20 14.24
N ILE A 204 6.26 -0.52 13.33
CA ILE A 204 7.43 0.29 13.67
C ILE A 204 7.08 1.68 14.24
N VAL A 205 5.87 2.19 13.97
CA VAL A 205 5.47 3.52 14.42
C VAL A 205 5.20 3.46 15.93
N PRO A 206 5.83 4.33 16.75
CA PRO A 206 5.61 4.36 18.19
C PRO A 206 4.32 5.09 18.59
N SER A 207 3.86 6.06 17.80
CA SER A 207 2.65 6.82 18.11
C SER A 207 1.40 5.93 18.12
N LEU A 208 0.77 5.80 19.29
CA LEU A 208 -0.50 5.09 19.46
C LEU A 208 -1.61 5.72 18.61
N LYS A 209 -1.64 7.04 18.50
CA LYS A 209 -2.61 7.75 17.65
C LYS A 209 -2.47 7.33 16.19
N VAL A 210 -1.24 7.25 15.67
CA VAL A 210 -0.99 6.81 14.29
C VAL A 210 -1.37 5.34 14.10
N LYS A 211 -1.07 4.47 15.07
CA LYS A 211 -1.53 3.08 15.05
C LYS A 211 -3.06 2.99 14.99
N THR A 212 -3.77 3.79 15.79
CA THR A 212 -5.24 3.89 15.76
C THR A 212 -5.73 4.36 14.39
N ASP A 213 -5.13 5.40 13.81
CA ASP A 213 -5.53 5.92 12.49
C ASP A 213 -5.36 4.86 11.38
N ILE A 214 -4.29 4.05 11.44
CA ILE A 214 -4.08 2.93 10.50
C ILE A 214 -5.14 1.84 10.72
N PHE A 215 -5.43 1.50 11.97
CA PHE A 215 -6.44 0.50 12.31
C PHE A 215 -7.83 0.92 11.80
N GLU A 216 -8.28 2.13 12.11
CA GLU A 216 -9.59 2.64 11.69
C GLU A 216 -9.66 2.74 10.16
N MET A 217 -8.62 3.24 9.49
CA MET A 217 -8.56 3.26 8.02
C MET A 217 -8.67 1.84 7.43
N THR A 218 -7.98 0.87 8.01
CA THR A 218 -8.01 -0.53 7.56
C THR A 218 -9.39 -1.16 7.79
N LYS A 219 -9.98 -0.94 8.98
CA LYS A 219 -11.33 -1.41 9.33
C LYS A 219 -12.35 -0.84 8.36
N ASP A 220 -12.38 0.48 8.18
CA ASP A 220 -13.29 1.16 7.26
C ASP A 220 -13.15 0.64 5.82
N PHE A 221 -11.91 0.41 5.36
CA PHE A 221 -11.67 -0.13 4.02
C PHE A 221 -12.23 -1.55 3.88
N CYS A 222 -11.96 -2.44 4.83
CA CYS A 222 -12.43 -3.82 4.79
C CYS A 222 -13.95 -3.92 4.66
N PHE A 223 -14.68 -3.13 5.46
CA PHE A 223 -16.14 -3.15 5.49
C PHE A 223 -16.78 -2.57 4.21
N LYS A 224 -16.05 -1.73 3.46
CA LYS A 224 -16.44 -1.25 2.12
C LYS A 224 -16.05 -2.23 0.99
N HIS A 225 -14.99 -3.01 1.20
CA HIS A 225 -14.36 -3.86 0.19
C HIS A 225 -14.28 -5.33 0.62
N VAL A 226 -15.45 -5.97 0.80
CA VAL A 226 -15.58 -7.37 1.29
C VAL A 226 -14.65 -8.37 0.59
N SER A 227 -14.46 -8.19 -0.71
CA SER A 227 -13.72 -9.13 -1.55
C SER A 227 -12.20 -8.86 -1.61
N ASP A 228 -11.68 -7.86 -0.89
CA ASP A 228 -10.25 -7.56 -0.82
C ASP A 228 -9.53 -8.41 0.23
N CYS A 229 -8.94 -9.53 -0.20
CA CYS A 229 -8.29 -10.45 0.73
C CYS A 229 -7.09 -9.84 1.47
N SER A 230 -6.41 -8.85 0.89
CA SER A 230 -5.20 -8.26 1.47
C SER A 230 -5.53 -7.28 2.60
N SER A 231 -6.63 -6.54 2.48
CA SER A 231 -7.10 -5.67 3.57
C SER A 231 -7.59 -6.50 4.75
N TRP A 232 -8.38 -7.56 4.52
CA TRP A 232 -8.86 -8.44 5.59
C TRP A 232 -7.74 -9.18 6.32
N ASP A 233 -6.72 -9.65 5.59
CA ASP A 233 -5.50 -10.21 6.21
C ASP A 233 -4.77 -9.15 7.06
N THR A 234 -4.76 -7.90 6.62
CA THR A 234 -4.14 -6.80 7.36
C THR A 234 -4.93 -6.41 8.61
N LEU A 235 -6.26 -6.36 8.53
CA LEU A 235 -7.11 -6.14 9.71
C LEU A 235 -6.88 -7.25 10.74
N GLY A 236 -6.89 -8.52 10.31
CA GLY A 236 -6.60 -9.64 11.18
C GLY A 236 -5.20 -9.57 11.78
N TYR A 237 -4.19 -9.18 11.00
CA TYR A 237 -2.84 -8.95 11.50
C TYR A 237 -2.79 -7.87 12.59
N ILE A 238 -3.35 -6.69 12.31
CA ILE A 238 -3.33 -5.52 13.20
C ILE A 238 -4.11 -5.81 14.49
N THR A 239 -5.24 -6.51 14.41
CA THR A 239 -6.02 -6.87 15.60
C THR A 239 -5.33 -7.93 16.45
N SER A 240 -4.69 -8.92 15.82
CA SER A 240 -4.01 -10.01 16.54
C SER A 240 -2.70 -9.60 17.22
N GLN A 241 -1.97 -8.61 16.68
CA GLN A 241 -0.69 -8.09 17.20
C GLN A 241 0.31 -9.16 17.67
N HIS A 242 0.45 -10.25 16.91
CA HIS A 242 1.35 -11.35 17.25
C HIS A 242 2.82 -10.88 17.31
N LEU A 243 3.42 -10.97 18.49
CA LEU A 243 4.80 -10.54 18.74
C LEU A 243 5.81 -11.13 17.73
N GLU A 244 5.72 -12.42 17.41
CA GLU A 244 6.65 -13.08 16.46
C GLU A 244 6.57 -12.49 15.05
N ASN A 245 5.36 -12.17 14.57
CA ASN A 245 5.18 -11.57 13.25
C ASN A 245 5.73 -10.13 13.22
N ASN A 246 5.51 -9.39 14.31
CA ASN A 246 5.99 -8.02 14.44
C ASN A 246 7.53 -7.97 14.41
N MET A 247 8.20 -8.98 14.99
CA MET A 247 9.67 -9.04 15.03
C MET A 247 10.32 -9.02 13.64
N PHE A 248 9.68 -9.58 12.61
CA PHE A 248 10.20 -9.50 11.24
C PHE A 248 10.24 -8.05 10.73
N ASN A 249 9.15 -7.30 10.92
CA ASN A 249 9.05 -5.90 10.49
C ASN A 249 10.02 -5.02 11.27
N PHE A 250 10.17 -5.25 12.58
CA PHE A 250 11.18 -4.58 13.40
C PHE A 250 12.61 -4.89 12.95
N THR A 251 12.93 -6.16 12.67
CA THR A 251 14.26 -6.55 12.19
C THR A 251 14.58 -5.86 10.86
N ASN A 252 13.61 -5.78 9.95
CA ASN A 252 13.76 -5.07 8.69
C ASN A 252 13.98 -3.56 8.89
N TYR A 253 13.22 -2.93 9.80
CA TYR A 253 13.42 -1.53 10.17
C TYR A 253 14.80 -1.26 10.74
N GLU A 254 15.27 -2.09 11.69
CA GLU A 254 16.61 -1.98 12.28
C GLU A 254 17.71 -2.14 11.25
N PHE A 255 17.55 -3.08 10.31
CA PHE A 255 18.48 -3.27 9.20
C PHE A 255 18.57 -2.00 8.33
N LEU A 256 17.42 -1.43 7.93
CA LEU A 256 17.39 -0.19 7.13
C LEU A 256 17.98 1.00 7.89
N LEU A 257 17.65 1.14 9.18
CA LEU A 257 18.18 2.19 10.04
C LEU A 257 19.71 2.13 10.09
N ARG A 258 20.29 0.93 10.25
CA ARG A 258 21.75 0.73 10.24
C ARG A 258 22.38 1.05 8.89
N ARG A 259 21.72 0.67 7.79
CA ARG A 259 22.20 0.94 6.42
C ARG A 259 22.37 2.43 6.14
N TYR A 260 21.47 3.27 6.63
CA TYR A 260 21.46 4.71 6.36
C TYR A 260 22.06 5.58 7.48
N LYS A 261 22.62 4.98 8.53
CA LYS A 261 23.44 5.70 9.51
C LYS A 261 24.74 6.17 8.84
N LEU A 262 24.71 7.36 8.26
CA LEU A 262 25.89 8.09 7.77
C LEU A 262 26.57 8.82 8.94
N ASP A 263 27.91 8.79 8.94
CA ASP A 263 28.87 9.28 9.94
C ASP A 263 28.36 10.23 11.02
N GLY A 264 28.53 9.80 12.29
CA GLY A 264 28.66 10.45 13.60
C GLY A 264 28.20 11.88 13.94
N ASN A 265 27.89 12.74 12.97
CA ASN A 265 27.64 14.18 13.12
C ASN A 265 26.19 14.60 12.87
N VAL A 266 25.32 13.68 12.44
CA VAL A 266 23.88 13.96 12.37
C VAL A 266 23.30 13.72 13.76
N LYS A 267 22.72 14.76 14.38
CA LYS A 267 21.83 14.59 15.53
C LYS A 267 20.70 13.67 15.08
N VAL A 268 20.83 12.39 15.42
CA VAL A 268 19.77 11.42 15.18
C VAL A 268 18.62 11.83 16.08
N TYR A 269 17.56 12.41 15.51
CA TYR A 269 16.29 12.65 16.21
C TYR A 269 15.51 11.35 16.39
N THR A 270 16.23 10.23 16.57
CA THR A 270 15.65 9.09 17.24
C THR A 270 15.59 9.52 18.69
N ASP A 271 14.41 9.95 19.14
CA ASP A 271 13.99 9.48 20.45
C ASP A 271 14.36 8.01 20.47
N THR A 272 15.33 7.66 21.33
CA THR A 272 15.78 6.31 21.57
C THR A 272 14.63 5.57 22.20
N ILE A 273 13.63 5.26 21.39
CA ILE A 273 12.62 4.28 21.71
C ILE A 273 13.42 2.99 21.68
N ASN A 274 13.72 2.48 22.85
CA ASN A 274 14.09 1.08 23.04
C ASN A 274 12.93 0.28 22.44
N LEU A 275 13.00 0.02 21.13
CA LEU A 275 12.10 -0.88 20.39
C LEU A 275 12.32 -2.35 20.80
N SER A 276 12.93 -2.59 21.96
CA SER A 276 13.02 -3.92 22.58
C SER A 276 11.63 -4.51 22.83
N THR A 277 10.57 -3.70 22.82
CA THR A 277 9.19 -4.19 22.90
C THR A 277 8.26 -3.35 22.03
N PRO A 278 7.54 -3.95 21.06
CA PRO A 278 6.48 -3.28 20.31
C PRO A 278 5.44 -2.68 21.26
N ILE A 279 5.06 -1.42 21.07
CA ILE A 279 3.92 -0.85 21.79
C ILE A 279 2.65 -1.46 21.19
N ALA A 280 1.95 -2.25 21.99
CA ALA A 280 0.66 -2.83 21.60
C ALA A 280 -0.47 -1.80 21.75
N LEU A 281 -1.36 -1.75 20.77
CA LEU A 281 -2.57 -0.94 20.83
C LEU A 281 -3.69 -1.72 21.53
N ASP A 282 -4.35 -1.15 22.53
CA ASP A 282 -5.57 -1.77 23.05
C ASP A 282 -6.73 -1.52 22.10
N LEU A 283 -7.26 -2.60 21.52
CA LEU A 283 -8.26 -2.57 20.45
C LEU A 283 -9.63 -3.12 20.89
N GLY A 284 -9.75 -3.63 22.12
CA GLY A 284 -10.98 -4.30 22.56
C GLY A 284 -11.38 -5.44 21.62
N VAL A 285 -10.51 -6.45 21.46
CA VAL A 285 -10.64 -7.52 20.43
C VAL A 285 -12.01 -8.20 20.43
N GLU A 286 -12.62 -8.43 21.59
CA GLU A 286 -13.96 -9.01 21.69
C GLU A 286 -15.03 -8.15 21.00
N SER A 287 -14.91 -6.82 21.08
CA SER A 287 -15.80 -5.89 20.36
C SER A 287 -15.63 -6.04 18.86
N ILE A 288 -14.40 -6.18 18.37
CA ILE A 288 -14.12 -6.37 16.95
C ILE A 288 -14.69 -7.70 16.46
N VAL A 289 -14.51 -8.78 17.21
CA VAL A 289 -15.11 -10.10 16.91
C VAL A 289 -16.64 -9.98 16.82
N ARG A 290 -17.27 -9.27 17.76
CA ARG A 290 -18.71 -9.02 17.72
C ARG A 290 -19.12 -8.21 16.48
N ASP A 291 -18.40 -7.15 16.14
CA ASP A 291 -18.67 -6.35 14.94
C ASP A 291 -18.58 -7.20 13.66
N LEU A 292 -17.59 -8.08 13.56
CA LEU A 292 -17.40 -8.98 12.42
C LEU A 292 -18.53 -10.01 12.31
N ILE A 293 -18.97 -10.58 13.43
CA ILE A 293 -20.10 -11.51 13.46
C ILE A 293 -21.37 -10.79 13.03
N LEU A 294 -21.64 -9.60 13.58
CA LEU A 294 -22.79 -8.78 13.18
C LEU A 294 -22.74 -8.43 11.70
N TYR A 295 -21.57 -8.13 11.16
CA TYR A 295 -21.38 -7.86 9.74
C TYR A 295 -21.70 -9.08 8.87
N VAL A 296 -21.20 -10.25 9.26
CA VAL A 296 -21.50 -11.54 8.59
C VAL A 296 -22.99 -11.86 8.66
N ASP A 297 -23.68 -11.55 9.76
CA ASP A 297 -25.12 -11.80 9.87
C ASP A 297 -25.99 -10.78 9.14
N SER A 298 -25.52 -9.53 9.04
CA SER A 298 -26.25 -8.45 8.37
C SER A 298 -26.13 -8.50 6.85
N LEU A 299 -25.06 -9.10 6.33
CA LEU A 299 -24.78 -9.16 4.90
C LEU A 299 -24.58 -10.61 4.44
N SER A 300 -25.07 -10.96 3.25
CA SER A 300 -24.78 -12.25 2.62
C SER A 300 -23.33 -12.32 2.12
N VAL A 301 -22.36 -12.37 3.04
CA VAL A 301 -20.93 -12.44 2.77
C VAL A 301 -20.64 -13.71 1.97
N LYS A 302 -20.22 -13.55 0.71
CA LYS A 302 -19.98 -14.64 -0.24
C LYS A 302 -18.52 -15.04 -0.41
N ASP A 303 -17.61 -14.34 0.26
CA ASP A 303 -16.16 -14.54 0.19
C ASP A 303 -15.61 -15.05 1.53
N TRP A 304 -14.59 -15.91 1.48
CA TRP A 304 -13.94 -16.49 2.67
C TRP A 304 -13.12 -15.47 3.48
N THR A 305 -12.83 -14.30 2.91
CA THR A 305 -11.91 -13.29 3.45
C THR A 305 -12.27 -12.83 4.86
N VAL A 306 -13.55 -12.53 5.11
CA VAL A 306 -14.04 -12.09 6.43
C VAL A 306 -13.91 -13.19 7.48
N PHE A 307 -14.26 -14.43 7.11
CA PHE A 307 -14.16 -15.58 8.00
C PHE A 307 -12.71 -15.94 8.32
N LEU A 308 -11.79 -15.77 7.36
CA LEU A 308 -10.36 -15.93 7.59
C LEU A 308 -9.83 -14.89 8.58
N CYS A 309 -10.24 -13.62 8.42
CA CYS A 309 -9.92 -12.54 9.35
C CYS A 309 -10.43 -12.87 10.77
N LEU A 310 -11.71 -13.26 10.88
CA LEU A 310 -12.34 -13.66 12.14
C LEU A 310 -11.62 -14.84 12.80
N SER A 311 -11.32 -15.89 12.03
CA SER A 311 -10.61 -17.09 12.51
C SER A 311 -9.21 -16.74 13.02
N ARG A 312 -8.48 -15.88 12.29
CA ARG A 312 -7.16 -15.39 12.72
C ARG A 312 -7.23 -14.67 14.06
N ILE A 313 -8.17 -13.73 14.22
CA ILE A 313 -8.35 -12.95 15.44
C ILE A 313 -8.75 -13.85 16.62
N MET A 314 -9.71 -14.74 16.40
CA MET A 314 -10.18 -15.64 17.47
C MET A 314 -9.08 -16.59 17.93
N ASN A 315 -8.35 -17.20 16.99
CA ASN A 315 -7.23 -18.09 17.31
C ASN A 315 -6.10 -17.35 18.02
N SER A 316 -5.77 -16.13 17.58
CA SER A 316 -4.71 -15.33 18.21
C SER A 316 -5.02 -14.94 19.65
N SER A 317 -6.29 -14.61 19.90
CA SER A 317 -6.76 -14.08 21.17
C SER A 317 -7.42 -15.15 22.05
N LYS A 318 -7.44 -16.41 21.59
CA LYS A 318 -8.09 -17.54 22.26
C LYS A 318 -9.56 -17.28 22.59
N ILE A 319 -10.24 -16.51 21.74
CA ILE A 319 -11.67 -16.21 21.88
C ILE A 319 -12.45 -17.38 21.31
N VAL A 320 -13.39 -17.91 22.09
CA VAL A 320 -14.30 -18.98 21.67
C VAL A 320 -15.59 -18.36 21.13
N LEU A 321 -16.11 -18.93 20.03
CA LEU A 321 -17.42 -18.50 19.51
C LEU A 321 -18.51 -18.79 20.55
N ALA A 322 -19.30 -17.79 20.92
CA ALA A 322 -20.36 -17.98 21.90
C ALA A 322 -21.39 -19.02 21.42
N ASP A 323 -21.81 -19.91 22.32
CA ASP A 323 -22.69 -21.05 22.00
C ASP A 323 -24.02 -20.65 21.35
N HIS A 324 -24.56 -19.48 21.71
CA HIS A 324 -25.79 -19.00 21.10
C HIS A 324 -25.59 -18.62 19.62
N ILE A 325 -24.43 -18.07 19.26
CA ILE A 325 -24.06 -17.73 17.88
C ILE A 325 -23.80 -19.01 17.09
N ARG A 326 -23.03 -19.95 17.66
CA ARG A 326 -22.76 -21.27 17.06
C ARG A 326 -24.08 -21.99 16.74
N ARG A 327 -25.00 -22.08 17.71
CA ARG A 327 -26.32 -22.71 17.51
C ARG A 327 -27.16 -21.98 16.49
N TYR A 328 -27.16 -20.65 16.51
CA TYR A 328 -27.90 -19.83 15.54
C TYR A 328 -27.42 -20.08 14.11
N TRP A 329 -26.10 -20.08 13.86
CA TRP A 329 -25.56 -20.36 12.52
C TRP A 329 -25.83 -21.80 12.06
N LEU A 330 -25.71 -22.78 12.96
CA LEU A 330 -26.07 -24.17 12.64
C LEU A 330 -27.55 -24.33 12.24
N ASP A 331 -28.46 -23.68 12.96
CA ASP A 331 -29.89 -23.66 12.65
C ASP A 331 -30.17 -23.01 11.28
N GLN A 332 -29.52 -21.89 10.97
CA GLN A 332 -29.62 -21.26 9.65
C GLN A 332 -29.12 -22.16 8.52
N ILE A 333 -27.97 -22.81 8.71
CA ILE A 333 -27.38 -23.73 7.73
C ILE A 333 -28.33 -24.91 7.51
N SER A 334 -28.83 -25.55 8.58
CA SER A 334 -29.75 -26.69 8.48
C SER A 334 -31.02 -26.31 7.72
N LYS A 335 -31.67 -25.21 8.09
CA LYS A 335 -32.88 -24.73 7.41
C LYS A 335 -32.65 -24.46 5.93
N PHE A 336 -31.49 -23.92 5.57
CA PHE A 336 -31.13 -23.69 4.18
C PHE A 336 -30.91 -25.01 3.42
N GLU A 337 -30.18 -25.96 4.01
CA GLU A 337 -29.91 -27.27 3.40
C GLU A 337 -31.19 -28.09 3.23
N ASP A 338 -32.14 -28.00 4.16
CA ASP A 338 -33.46 -28.64 4.07
C ASP A 338 -34.28 -28.12 2.89
N GLN A 339 -34.13 -26.84 2.55
CA GLN A 339 -34.90 -26.18 1.49
C GLN A 339 -34.23 -26.23 0.11
N GLN A 340 -32.90 -26.10 0.07
CA GLN A 340 -32.15 -25.90 -1.17
C GLN A 340 -31.21 -27.06 -1.52
N GLY A 341 -31.03 -28.01 -0.61
CA GLY A 341 -30.11 -29.14 -0.73
C GLY A 341 -28.81 -28.94 0.03
N ILE A 342 -28.13 -30.05 0.32
CA ILE A 342 -26.89 -30.10 1.11
C ILE A 342 -25.78 -29.29 0.45
N ILE A 343 -25.09 -28.45 1.23
CA ILE A 343 -23.93 -27.70 0.78
C ILE A 343 -22.74 -28.66 0.67
N SER A 344 -22.22 -28.79 -0.54
CA SER A 344 -21.06 -29.62 -0.85
C SER A 344 -19.80 -28.75 -0.99
N PHE A 345 -18.62 -29.34 -0.76
CA PHE A 345 -17.33 -28.65 -0.85
C PHE A 345 -16.39 -29.29 -1.87
N LYS A 346 -15.59 -28.46 -2.54
CA LYS A 346 -14.42 -28.88 -3.35
C LYS A 346 -13.21 -28.08 -2.91
N ASN A 347 -12.17 -28.76 -2.46
CA ASN A 347 -10.95 -28.13 -1.92
C ASN A 347 -11.28 -27.09 -0.82
N MET A 348 -12.18 -27.44 0.10
CA MET A 348 -12.71 -26.56 1.15
C MET A 348 -13.50 -25.33 0.65
N ASN A 349 -13.86 -25.24 -0.64
CA ASN A 349 -14.71 -24.17 -1.15
C ASN A 349 -16.14 -24.70 -1.37
N PRO A 350 -17.19 -23.98 -0.94
CA PRO A 350 -18.56 -24.38 -1.17
C PRO A 350 -18.87 -24.37 -2.67
N ILE A 351 -19.62 -25.38 -3.11
CA ILE A 351 -19.99 -25.58 -4.51
C ILE A 351 -21.44 -25.16 -4.68
N ILE A 352 -21.70 -24.30 -5.68
CA ILE A 352 -23.05 -23.97 -6.12
C ILE A 352 -23.54 -25.06 -7.09
N PRO A 353 -24.65 -25.76 -6.80
CA PRO A 353 -25.23 -26.75 -7.72
C PRO A 353 -25.56 -26.15 -9.08
N LEU A 354 -25.34 -26.90 -10.17
CA LEU A 354 -25.59 -26.41 -11.54
C LEU A 354 -27.01 -25.89 -11.73
N SER A 355 -28.00 -26.57 -11.15
CA SER A 355 -29.42 -26.19 -11.20
C SER A 355 -29.77 -24.88 -10.47
N LYS A 356 -28.84 -24.33 -9.68
CA LYS A 356 -29.06 -23.14 -8.84
C LYS A 356 -28.17 -21.96 -9.22
N ARG A 357 -27.33 -22.08 -10.27
CA ARG A 357 -26.39 -21.04 -10.67
C ARG A 357 -27.06 -19.80 -11.27
N ASP A 358 -28.19 -19.99 -11.94
CA ASP A 358 -28.90 -18.89 -12.61
C ASP A 358 -29.71 -18.03 -11.62
N ASP A 359 -29.98 -18.56 -10.42
CA ASP A 359 -30.55 -17.78 -9.32
C ASP A 359 -29.43 -17.17 -8.47
N LEU A 360 -29.13 -15.90 -8.74
CA LEU A 360 -28.08 -15.16 -8.03
C LEU A 360 -28.31 -15.09 -6.51
N THR A 361 -29.57 -15.04 -6.07
CA THR A 361 -29.89 -14.96 -4.64
C THR A 361 -29.57 -16.28 -3.97
N ILE A 362 -30.06 -17.38 -4.52
CA ILE A 362 -29.79 -18.72 -3.99
C ILE A 362 -28.29 -19.04 -4.09
N SER A 363 -27.65 -18.72 -5.21
CA SER A 363 -26.20 -18.89 -5.41
C SER A 363 -25.39 -18.15 -4.33
N ASN A 364 -25.74 -16.90 -4.02
CA ASN A 364 -25.07 -16.14 -2.97
C ASN A 364 -25.29 -16.77 -1.58
N LEU A 365 -26.49 -17.26 -1.29
CA LEU A 365 -26.78 -17.93 -0.03
C LEU A 365 -26.02 -19.26 0.12
N PHE A 366 -25.84 -20.03 -0.96
CA PHE A 366 -24.99 -21.22 -0.96
C PHE A 366 -23.56 -20.89 -0.54
N LEU A 367 -22.99 -19.80 -1.07
CA LEU A 367 -21.66 -19.36 -0.67
C LEU A 367 -21.65 -18.87 0.78
N HIS A 368 -22.61 -18.04 1.16
CA HIS A 368 -22.70 -17.48 2.51
C HIS A 368 -22.79 -18.56 3.60
N TYR A 369 -23.77 -19.46 3.49
CA TYR A 369 -23.94 -20.55 4.45
C TYR A 369 -22.83 -21.58 4.35
N GLY A 370 -22.27 -21.80 3.15
CA GLY A 370 -21.12 -22.68 2.97
C GLY A 370 -19.88 -22.17 3.69
N TRP A 371 -19.63 -20.86 3.67
CA TRP A 371 -18.55 -20.26 4.44
C TRP A 371 -18.80 -20.25 5.94
N LYS A 372 -20.04 -20.01 6.40
CA LYS A 372 -20.41 -20.19 7.82
C LYS A 372 -20.15 -21.64 8.27
N LYS A 373 -20.59 -22.63 7.49
CA LYS A 373 -20.39 -24.05 7.77
C LYS A 373 -18.90 -24.40 7.86
N ARG A 374 -18.10 -24.02 6.87
CA ARG A 374 -16.64 -24.19 6.90
C ARG A 374 -16.02 -23.54 8.13
N PHE A 375 -16.41 -22.30 8.44
CA PHE A 375 -15.86 -21.58 9.59
C PHE A 375 -16.10 -22.37 10.88
N LEU A 376 -17.33 -22.81 11.13
CA LEU A 376 -17.69 -23.58 12.33
C LEU A 376 -16.93 -24.92 12.46
N GLU A 377 -16.54 -25.52 11.33
CA GLU A 377 -15.71 -26.74 11.30
C GLU A 377 -14.23 -26.46 11.59
N THR A 378 -13.77 -25.21 11.43
CA THR A 378 -12.36 -24.81 11.60
C THR A 378 -12.04 -24.18 12.96
N ILE A 379 -13.04 -23.85 13.77
CA ILE A 379 -12.89 -23.11 15.05
C ILE A 379 -13.36 -23.85 16.30
#